data_AF-A0A2H3NIR8-F1
#
_entry.id   AF-A0A2H3NIR8-F1
#
_cell.length_a   1.000
_cell.length_b   1.000
_cell.length_c   1.000
_cell.angle_alpha   90.00
_cell.angle_beta   90.00
_cell.angle_gamma   90.00
#
_symmetry.space_group_name_H-M   'P 1'
#
loop_
_entity.id
_entity.type
_entity.pdbx_description
1 polymer ?
#
loop_
_entity_poly.entity_id
_entity_poly.type
_entity_poly.pdbx_seq_one_letter_code
_entity_poly.pdbx_strand_id
1 'polypeptide(L)'
;MRTLTLFVIFAFSLSVSSVHAQETQEELLEDLVSYQDGKMIMEDFALFRLRGQDFETEATQVEVYAESPSEGVISRDNFVSLVSQFSYESLLTIYSEQYQLSASDFIGAIEVEELAEPIGTPDLRIKLVVTSQGIQIEFENTQSGQVSRSTATWDEYFAE
;
A
#
# COMPACT_ATOMS: atom_id res chain seq x y z
N MET A 1 18.44 31.64 -36.94
CA MET A 1 18.53 31.42 -35.47
C MET A 1 17.21 30.96 -34.85
N ARG A 2 16.06 31.63 -35.07
CA ARG A 2 14.74 31.21 -34.51
C ARG A 2 14.33 29.75 -34.79
N THR A 3 14.59 29.24 -36.00
CA THR A 3 14.28 27.85 -36.39
C THR A 3 15.16 26.81 -35.70
N LEU A 4 16.42 27.16 -35.38
CA LEU A 4 17.34 26.26 -34.67
C LEU A 4 16.96 26.15 -33.19
N THR A 5 16.52 27.26 -32.58
CA THR A 5 16.06 27.28 -31.18
C THR A 5 14.78 26.47 -30.97
N LEU A 6 13.82 26.54 -31.90
CA LEU A 6 12.60 25.73 -31.86
C LEU A 6 12.88 24.23 -31.98
N PHE A 7 13.88 23.84 -32.79
CA PHE A 7 14.27 22.45 -32.97
C PHE A 7 14.92 21.87 -31.70
N VAL A 8 15.73 22.66 -31.00
CA VAL A 8 16.36 22.26 -29.73
C VAL A 8 15.32 22.09 -28.61
N ILE A 9 14.31 22.97 -28.51
CA ILE A 9 13.24 22.85 -27.52
C ILE A 9 12.34 21.62 -27.81
N PHE A 10 12.05 21.35 -29.08
CA PHE A 10 11.28 20.18 -29.49
C PHE A 10 12.04 18.87 -29.25
N ALA A 11 13.34 18.84 -29.55
CA ALA A 11 14.18 17.68 -29.25
C ALA A 11 14.32 17.44 -27.74
N PHE A 12 14.42 18.51 -26.94
CA PHE A 12 14.54 18.40 -25.48
C PHE A 12 13.24 17.92 -24.83
N SER A 13 12.06 18.31 -25.33
CA SER A 13 10.77 17.84 -24.80
C SER A 13 10.50 16.36 -25.08
N LEU A 14 11.04 15.79 -26.17
CA LEU A 14 10.91 14.36 -26.46
C LEU A 14 11.80 13.48 -25.56
N SER A 15 12.96 13.97 -25.14
CA SER A 15 13.89 13.20 -24.29
C SER A 15 13.42 13.06 -22.84
N VAL A 16 12.65 14.03 -22.33
CA VAL A 16 12.17 14.01 -20.94
C VAL A 16 11.01 13.01 -20.80
N SER A 17 10.18 12.84 -21.83
CA SER A 17 9.10 11.85 -21.83
C SER A 17 9.59 10.40 -21.83
N SER A 18 10.73 10.12 -22.46
CA SER A 18 11.24 8.73 -22.52
C SER A 18 11.79 8.22 -21.20
N VAL A 19 12.33 9.11 -20.34
CA VAL A 19 12.87 8.71 -19.04
C VAL A 19 11.72 8.38 -18.08
N HIS A 20 10.72 9.26 -17.97
CA HIS A 20 9.54 8.99 -17.15
C HIS A 20 8.76 7.76 -17.61
N ALA A 21 8.66 7.51 -18.92
CA ALA A 21 7.97 6.32 -19.42
C ALA A 21 8.73 5.01 -19.11
N GLN A 22 10.05 5.04 -19.00
CA GLN A 22 10.85 3.88 -18.61
C GLN A 22 10.69 3.57 -17.12
N GLU A 23 10.73 4.60 -16.27
CA GLU A 23 10.51 4.49 -14.83
C GLU A 23 9.13 3.90 -14.52
N THR A 24 8.06 4.44 -15.12
CA THR A 24 6.70 3.88 -14.98
C THR A 24 6.58 2.47 -15.52
N GLN A 25 7.33 2.10 -16.56
CA GLN A 25 7.31 0.73 -17.09
C GLN A 25 7.97 -0.25 -16.11
N GLU A 26 9.08 0.13 -15.50
CA GLU A 26 9.79 -0.70 -14.51
C GLU A 26 8.92 -0.92 -13.26
N GLU A 27 8.29 0.14 -12.74
CA GLU A 27 7.32 0.05 -11.63
C GLU A 27 6.14 -0.87 -11.96
N LEU A 28 5.56 -0.75 -13.16
CA LEU A 28 4.44 -1.60 -13.59
C LEU A 28 4.81 -3.08 -13.81
N LEU A 29 6.10 -3.38 -13.94
CA LEU A 29 6.61 -4.74 -14.13
C LEU A 29 7.09 -5.37 -12.83
N GLU A 30 7.18 -4.60 -11.74
CA GLU A 30 7.53 -5.11 -10.42
C GLU A 30 6.43 -6.05 -9.92
N ASP A 31 6.82 -7.24 -9.48
CA ASP A 31 5.86 -8.23 -9.00
C ASP A 31 5.53 -7.96 -7.52
N LEU A 32 4.31 -7.50 -7.27
CA LEU A 32 3.77 -7.28 -5.92
C LEU A 32 3.68 -8.56 -5.08
N VAL A 33 3.79 -9.74 -5.70
CA VAL A 33 3.65 -11.03 -5.03
C VAL A 33 4.88 -11.89 -5.26
N SER A 34 5.53 -12.30 -4.18
CA SER A 34 6.57 -13.33 -4.22
C SER A 34 6.01 -14.71 -3.83
N TYR A 35 6.66 -15.77 -4.32
CA TYR A 35 6.29 -17.15 -4.00
C TYR A 35 7.38 -17.79 -3.13
N GLN A 36 7.05 -18.11 -1.89
CA GLN A 36 7.99 -18.67 -0.92
C GLN A 36 7.30 -19.75 -0.08
N ASP A 37 7.95 -20.91 0.10
CA ASP A 37 7.45 -22.03 0.92
C ASP A 37 5.99 -22.46 0.62
N GLY A 38 5.59 -22.43 -0.65
CA GLY A 38 4.22 -22.77 -1.08
C GLY A 38 3.17 -21.72 -0.71
N LYS A 39 3.59 -20.47 -0.48
CA LYS A 39 2.74 -19.32 -0.21
C LYS A 39 2.97 -18.22 -1.24
N MET A 40 1.91 -17.47 -1.52
CA MET A 40 1.99 -16.10 -2.03
C MET A 40 2.24 -15.17 -0.86
N ILE A 41 3.22 -14.29 -0.99
CA ILE A 41 3.59 -13.27 -0.01
C ILE A 41 3.58 -11.92 -0.69
N MET A 42 2.91 -10.96 -0.08
CA MET A 42 2.96 -9.54 -0.43
C MET A 42 3.48 -8.78 0.78
N GLU A 43 4.50 -7.95 0.56
CA GLU A 43 5.18 -7.20 1.61
C GLU A 43 5.45 -5.79 1.08
N ASP A 44 4.79 -4.79 1.67
CA ASP A 44 4.90 -3.39 1.27
C ASP A 44 5.32 -2.53 2.45
N PHE A 45 6.13 -1.50 2.16
CA PHE A 45 6.55 -0.50 3.13
C PHE A 45 6.23 0.89 2.60
N ALA A 46 5.71 1.77 3.46
CA ALA A 46 5.45 3.15 3.06
C ALA A 46 5.48 4.12 4.25
N LEU A 47 5.77 5.39 3.96
CA LEU A 47 5.56 6.51 4.87
C LEU A 47 4.21 7.16 4.57
N PHE A 48 3.40 7.26 5.61
CA PHE A 48 2.10 7.93 5.58
C PHE A 48 2.19 9.28 6.30
N ARG A 49 1.67 10.32 5.66
CA ARG A 49 1.48 11.65 6.25
C ARG A 49 0.09 12.15 5.89
N LEU A 50 -0.53 12.91 6.78
CA LEU A 50 -1.70 13.71 6.43
C LEU A 50 -1.29 15.17 6.34
N ARG A 51 -1.57 15.82 5.21
CA ARG A 51 -1.38 17.25 5.00
C ARG A 51 -2.69 17.88 4.53
N GLY A 52 -3.32 18.62 5.42
CA GLY A 52 -4.47 19.48 5.12
C GLY A 52 -4.06 20.94 4.97
N GLN A 53 -5.07 21.81 4.77
CA GLN A 53 -4.83 23.25 4.65
C GLN A 53 -4.20 23.86 5.92
N ASP A 54 -4.58 23.36 7.09
CA ASP A 54 -4.20 23.92 8.40
C ASP A 54 -3.54 22.90 9.35
N PHE A 55 -3.20 21.70 8.85
CA PHE A 55 -2.58 20.67 9.67
C PHE A 55 -1.63 19.80 8.87
N GLU A 56 -0.61 19.29 9.55
CA GLU A 56 0.32 18.29 9.05
C GLU A 56 0.63 17.32 10.18
N THR A 57 0.75 16.03 9.85
CA THR A 57 1.13 15.00 10.81
C THR A 57 2.58 14.59 10.62
N GLU A 58 3.19 14.06 11.67
CA GLU A 58 4.44 13.33 11.55
C GLU A 58 4.28 12.14 10.60
N ALA A 59 5.39 11.73 9.98
CA ALA A 59 5.43 10.54 9.15
C ALA A 59 5.24 9.29 10.00
N THR A 60 4.38 8.39 9.56
CA THR A 60 4.21 7.06 10.15
C THR A 60 4.67 6.03 9.15
N GLN A 61 5.65 5.22 9.52
CA GLN A 61 6.11 4.10 8.70
C GLN A 61 5.19 2.91 8.91
N VAL A 62 4.59 2.43 7.82
CA VAL A 62 3.67 1.29 7.82
C VAL A 62 4.32 0.14 7.06
N GLU A 63 4.25 -1.04 7.64
CA GLU A 63 4.56 -2.32 6.99
C GLU A 63 3.24 -3.07 6.80
N VAL A 64 2.99 -3.52 5.58
CA VAL A 64 1.91 -4.45 5.26
C VAL A 64 2.56 -5.78 4.90
N TYR A 65 2.22 -6.83 5.64
CA TYR A 65 2.60 -8.20 5.31
C TYR A 65 1.35 -9.04 5.10
N ALA A 66 1.27 -9.74 3.98
CA ALA A 66 0.18 -10.65 3.70
C ALA A 66 0.69 -12.01 3.20
N GLU A 67 0.04 -13.08 3.64
CA GLU A 67 0.31 -14.43 3.13
C GLU A 67 -0.94 -15.24 2.82
N SER A 68 -0.84 -16.09 1.79
CA SER A 68 -1.85 -17.10 1.46
C SER A 68 -1.20 -18.33 0.83
N PRO A 69 -1.75 -19.56 0.97
CA PRO A 69 -1.30 -20.70 0.17
C PRO A 69 -1.28 -20.37 -1.32
N SER A 70 -0.20 -20.77 -2.03
CA SER A 70 -0.03 -20.45 -3.44
C SER A 70 -0.99 -21.19 -4.38
N GLU A 71 -1.69 -22.21 -3.87
CA GLU A 71 -2.64 -23.03 -4.62
C GLU A 71 -3.94 -23.25 -3.84
N GLY A 72 -5.06 -23.33 -4.56
CA GLY A 72 -6.33 -23.85 -4.06
C GLY A 72 -7.13 -22.96 -3.11
N VAL A 73 -6.62 -21.77 -2.74
CA VAL A 73 -7.31 -20.82 -1.84
C VAL A 73 -7.81 -19.60 -2.59
N ILE A 74 -6.90 -18.84 -3.20
CA ILE A 74 -7.18 -17.57 -3.87
C ILE A 74 -6.23 -17.41 -5.06
N SER A 75 -6.67 -16.73 -6.13
CA SER A 75 -5.77 -16.38 -7.24
C SER A 75 -4.84 -15.24 -6.84
N ARG A 76 -3.71 -15.08 -7.52
CA ARG A 76 -2.77 -13.96 -7.31
C ARG A 76 -3.48 -12.61 -7.33
N ASP A 77 -4.28 -12.36 -8.36
CA ASP A 77 -4.90 -11.03 -8.55
C ASP A 77 -5.98 -10.75 -7.49
N ASN A 78 -6.74 -11.78 -7.09
CA ASN A 78 -7.70 -11.63 -5.99
C ASN A 78 -6.97 -11.44 -4.66
N PHE A 79 -5.81 -12.09 -4.46
CA PHE A 79 -4.99 -11.89 -3.28
C PHE A 79 -4.48 -10.45 -3.18
N VAL A 80 -3.90 -9.91 -4.25
CA VAL A 80 -3.48 -8.50 -4.32
C VAL A 80 -4.66 -7.58 -4.04
N SER A 81 -5.81 -7.78 -4.73
CA SER A 81 -7.00 -6.96 -4.52
C SER A 81 -7.50 -6.98 -3.08
N LEU A 82 -7.51 -8.16 -2.45
CA LEU A 82 -7.97 -8.33 -1.07
C LEU A 82 -7.03 -7.62 -0.09
N VAL A 83 -5.72 -7.79 -0.26
CA VAL A 83 -4.70 -7.17 0.59
C VAL A 83 -4.76 -5.65 0.45
N SER A 84 -4.79 -5.11 -0.77
CA SER A 84 -4.90 -3.67 -1.00
C SER A 84 -6.18 -3.09 -0.39
N GLN A 85 -7.33 -3.77 -0.54
CA GLN A 85 -8.59 -3.32 0.04
C GLN A 85 -8.51 -3.25 1.57
N PHE A 86 -8.10 -4.33 2.23
CA PHE A 86 -8.03 -4.35 3.69
C PHE A 86 -7.01 -3.36 4.23
N SER A 87 -5.83 -3.27 3.64
CA SER A 87 -4.81 -2.31 4.06
C SER A 87 -5.33 -0.88 3.94
N TYR A 88 -5.97 -0.54 2.82
CA TYR A 88 -6.57 0.79 2.61
C TYR A 88 -7.70 1.09 3.61
N GLU A 89 -8.69 0.20 3.74
CA GLU A 89 -9.82 0.41 4.64
C GLU A 89 -9.39 0.52 6.11
N SER A 90 -8.36 -0.25 6.49
CA SER A 90 -7.82 -0.21 7.84
C SER A 90 -7.10 1.10 8.13
N LEU A 91 -6.26 1.56 7.20
CA LEU A 91 -5.59 2.85 7.33
C LEU A 91 -6.61 3.99 7.33
N LEU A 92 -7.59 3.95 6.43
CA LEU A 92 -8.70 4.92 6.44
C LEU A 92 -9.38 4.94 7.82
N THR A 93 -9.72 3.79 8.38
CA THR A 93 -10.38 3.70 9.71
C THR A 93 -9.48 4.27 10.80
N ILE A 94 -8.23 3.82 10.91
CA ILE A 94 -7.29 4.26 11.95
C ILE A 94 -7.09 5.78 11.91
N TYR A 95 -6.81 6.33 10.74
CA TYR A 95 -6.51 7.75 10.60
C TYR A 95 -7.77 8.63 10.66
N SER A 96 -8.89 8.20 10.08
CA SER A 96 -10.15 8.95 10.17
C SER A 96 -10.63 9.05 11.62
N GLU A 97 -10.51 7.98 12.41
CA GLU A 97 -10.85 8.01 13.83
C GLU A 97 -9.87 8.86 14.65
N GLN A 98 -8.56 8.70 14.43
CA GLN A 98 -7.53 9.43 15.17
C GLN A 98 -7.60 10.94 14.93
N TYR A 99 -7.85 11.36 13.69
CA TYR A 99 -7.84 12.76 13.27
C TYR A 99 -9.25 13.34 13.05
N GLN A 100 -10.31 12.56 13.30
CA GLN A 100 -11.72 12.95 13.14
C GLN A 100 -12.02 13.51 11.73
N LEU A 101 -11.41 12.91 10.71
CA LEU A 101 -11.58 13.32 9.30
C LEU A 101 -12.72 12.54 8.65
N SER A 102 -13.47 13.21 7.76
CA SER A 102 -14.33 12.47 6.83
C SER A 102 -13.50 11.67 5.83
N ALA A 103 -14.09 10.63 5.21
CA ALA A 103 -13.39 9.85 4.19
C ALA A 103 -12.88 10.70 3.02
N SER A 104 -13.67 11.69 2.58
CA SER A 104 -13.25 12.61 1.52
C SER A 104 -12.09 13.51 1.94
N ASP A 105 -12.08 13.99 3.19
CA ASP A 105 -11.00 14.85 3.68
C ASP A 105 -9.72 14.06 3.87
N PHE A 106 -9.82 12.80 4.33
CA PHE A 106 -8.68 11.89 4.42
C PHE A 106 -8.06 11.64 3.05
N ILE A 107 -8.86 11.29 2.03
CA ILE A 107 -8.38 11.06 0.67
C ILE A 107 -7.70 12.30 0.09
N GLY A 108 -8.23 13.50 0.39
CA GLY A 108 -7.63 14.75 -0.06
C GLY A 108 -6.34 15.14 0.69
N ALA A 109 -6.12 14.61 1.89
CA ALA A 109 -5.01 14.98 2.76
C ALA A 109 -3.89 13.93 2.81
N ILE A 110 -4.15 12.68 2.41
CA ILE A 110 -3.17 11.61 2.52
C ILE A 110 -2.04 11.76 1.50
N GLU A 111 -0.81 11.77 2.01
CA GLU A 111 0.42 11.64 1.24
C GLU A 111 1.06 10.29 1.58
N VAL A 112 1.34 9.49 0.56
CA VAL A 112 1.98 8.18 0.67
C VAL A 112 3.28 8.21 -0.11
N GLU A 113 4.35 7.79 0.54
CA GLU A 113 5.68 7.62 -0.07
C GLU A 113 6.09 6.16 0.10
N GLU A 114 6.11 5.40 -0.99
CA GLU A 114 6.51 4.00 -0.99
C GLU A 114 7.99 3.85 -0.66
N LEU A 115 8.33 2.78 0.06
CA LEU A 115 9.67 2.45 0.47
C LEU A 115 10.03 1.06 -0.05
N ALA A 116 11.22 0.91 -0.63
CA ALA A 116 11.73 -0.40 -1.04
C ALA A 116 12.08 -1.31 0.15
N GLU A 117 12.46 -0.72 1.29
CA GLU A 117 12.79 -1.41 2.54
C GLU A 117 12.49 -0.48 3.73
N PRO A 118 12.25 -1.03 4.93
CA PRO A 118 11.98 -0.20 6.09
C PRO A 118 13.24 0.55 6.55
N ILE A 119 13.09 1.83 6.88
CA ILE A 119 14.16 2.69 7.42
C ILE A 119 14.62 2.22 8.81
N GLY A 120 13.73 1.56 9.54
CA GLY A 120 13.94 1.08 10.90
C GLY A 120 12.77 0.19 11.32
N THR A 121 12.43 0.14 12.61
CA THR A 121 11.20 -0.53 13.04
C THR A 121 9.99 0.25 12.52
N PRO A 122 9.07 -0.36 11.75
CA PRO A 122 7.83 0.30 11.32
C PRO A 122 6.98 0.69 12.53
N ASP A 123 6.28 1.81 12.47
CA ASP A 123 5.41 2.30 13.56
C ASP A 123 4.12 1.48 13.69
N LEU A 124 3.59 1.06 12.53
CA LEU A 124 2.41 0.22 12.42
C LEU A 124 2.74 -0.99 11.52
N ARG A 125 2.38 -2.19 11.97
CA ARG A 125 2.36 -3.38 11.12
C ARG A 125 0.93 -3.86 10.92
N ILE A 126 0.60 -4.16 9.66
CA ILE A 126 -0.66 -4.77 9.26
C ILE A 126 -0.33 -6.14 8.72
N LYS A 127 -0.81 -7.19 9.40
CA LYS A 127 -0.59 -8.57 8.98
C LYS A 127 -1.89 -9.24 8.55
N LEU A 128 -1.90 -9.78 7.34
CA LEU A 128 -3.02 -10.52 6.79
C LEU A 128 -2.63 -11.97 6.54
N VAL A 129 -3.44 -12.91 7.02
CA VAL A 129 -3.27 -14.34 6.77
C VAL A 129 -4.56 -14.87 6.17
N VAL A 130 -4.47 -15.37 4.93
CA VAL A 130 -5.60 -15.85 4.14
C VAL A 130 -5.47 -17.35 3.96
N THR A 131 -6.47 -18.10 4.38
CA THR A 131 -6.47 -19.58 4.33
C THR A 131 -7.73 -20.09 3.63
N SER A 132 -7.81 -21.40 3.39
CA SER A 132 -9.05 -22.02 2.89
C SER A 132 -10.23 -21.90 3.86
N GLN A 133 -10.00 -21.56 5.13
CA GLN A 133 -11.05 -21.48 6.15
C GLN A 133 -11.53 -20.05 6.41
N GLY A 134 -10.72 -19.05 6.08
CA GLY A 134 -11.04 -17.65 6.36
C GLY A 134 -9.80 -16.76 6.33
N ILE A 135 -9.97 -15.60 6.94
CA ILE A 135 -8.98 -14.54 7.02
C ILE A 135 -8.72 -14.15 8.48
N GLN A 136 -7.46 -13.82 8.78
CA GLN A 136 -7.08 -13.14 10.01
C GLN A 136 -6.34 -11.87 9.67
N ILE A 137 -6.69 -10.78 10.36
CA ILE A 137 -6.04 -9.49 10.24
C ILE A 137 -5.52 -9.09 11.62
N GLU A 138 -4.27 -8.66 11.67
CA GLU A 138 -3.61 -8.20 12.88
C GLU A 138 -3.00 -6.82 12.66
N PHE A 139 -3.21 -5.93 13.63
CA PHE A 139 -2.64 -4.59 13.69
C PHE A 139 -1.72 -4.52 14.90
N GLU A 140 -0.46 -4.21 14.69
CA GLU A 140 0.52 -3.99 15.75
C GLU A 140 0.99 -2.53 15.71
N ASN A 141 0.75 -1.79 16.79
CA ASN A 141 1.48 -0.56 17.05
C ASN A 141 2.79 -0.93 17.75
N THR A 142 3.91 -0.80 17.04
CA THR A 142 5.21 -1.29 17.55
C THR A 142 5.78 -0.43 18.67
N GLN A 143 5.37 0.85 18.74
CA GLN A 143 5.80 1.76 19.80
C GLN A 143 5.15 1.44 21.14
N SER A 144 3.85 1.12 21.14
CA SER A 144 3.10 0.78 22.35
C SER A 144 3.10 -0.72 22.66
N GLY A 145 3.42 -1.56 21.68
CA GLY A 145 3.28 -3.02 21.74
C GLY A 145 1.83 -3.49 21.72
N GLN A 146 0.88 -2.60 21.41
CA GLN A 146 -0.53 -2.96 21.35
C GLN A 146 -0.81 -3.74 20.07
N VAL A 147 -1.44 -4.91 20.26
CA VAL A 147 -1.86 -5.78 19.17
C VAL A 147 -3.38 -5.91 19.18
N SER A 148 -4.02 -5.64 18.05
CA SER A 148 -5.42 -5.95 17.79
C SER A 148 -5.50 -7.02 16.72
N ARG A 149 -6.38 -8.01 16.91
CA ARG A 149 -6.54 -9.12 15.98
C ARG A 149 -8.01 -9.41 15.75
N SER A 150 -8.37 -9.57 14.49
CA SER A 150 -9.69 -10.04 14.06
C SER A 150 -9.54 -11.29 13.20
N THR A 151 -10.43 -12.26 13.40
CA THR A 151 -10.47 -13.50 12.63
C THR A 151 -11.90 -13.73 12.19
N ALA A 152 -12.09 -14.00 10.90
CA ALA A 152 -13.39 -14.33 10.32
C ALA A 152 -13.25 -15.55 9.41
N THR A 153 -14.22 -16.44 9.47
CA THR A 153 -14.39 -17.50 8.48
C THR A 153 -14.91 -16.92 7.16
N TRP A 154 -14.77 -17.65 6.06
CA TRP A 154 -15.38 -17.23 4.79
C TRP A 154 -16.90 -17.17 4.87
N ASP A 155 -17.52 -18.09 5.63
CA ASP A 155 -18.97 -18.08 5.83
C ASP A 155 -19.43 -16.80 6.55
N GLU A 156 -18.70 -16.34 7.57
CA GLU A 156 -18.99 -15.07 8.25
C GLU A 156 -18.77 -13.86 7.34
N TYR A 157 -17.74 -13.90 6.49
CA TYR A 157 -17.40 -12.80 5.59
C TYR A 157 -18.40 -12.63 4.44
N PHE A 158 -18.92 -13.74 3.89
CA PHE A 158 -19.87 -13.73 2.77
C PHE A 158 -21.35 -13.84 3.20
N ALA A 159 -21.65 -13.81 4.50
CA ALA A 159 -23.01 -13.89 5.02
C ALA A 159 -23.81 -12.57 4.95
N GLU A 160 -23.25 -11.50 4.38
CA GLU A 160 -23.93 -10.21 4.16
C GLU A 160 -25.02 -10.25 3.07
#